data_AF-A0A8J1Y1I5-F1
#
_entry.id   AF-A0A8J1Y1I5-F1
#
_cell.length_a   1.000
_cell.length_b   1.000
_cell.length_c   1.000
_cell.angle_alpha   90.00
_cell.angle_beta   90.00
_cell.angle_gamma   90.00
#
_symmetry.space_group_name_H-M   'P 1'
#
loop_
_entity.id
_entity.type
_entity.pdbx_description
1 polymer ?
#
loop_
_entity_poly.entity_id
_entity_poly.type
_entity_poly.pdbx_seq_one_letter_code
_entity_poly.pdbx_strand_id
1 'polypeptide(L)'
;KSLESNHSVMGVFIKAQRDPLTPHQISDSNIIEVSGNLIGAGLTTTKGTISGFFLLLMNHPDIQVKLQEEVDKVVGKDRNPSVDDKDDMPYLQATLIEVLRYLSHAPIAVPHKTMVDTSIAGYHIPKGIQVWTNIFAMHHDPSLFPDPWQFKPERWLDDDGKLVSLEERNKAISFGAG
;
A
#
# COMPACT_ATOMS: atom_id res chain seq x y z
N LYS A 1 -19.67 23.56 -15.02
CA LYS A 1 -18.36 23.56 -14.31
C LYS A 1 -17.28 23.39 -15.37
N SER A 2 -16.25 24.24 -15.42
CA SER A 2 -15.19 24.15 -16.43
C SER A 2 -14.42 22.83 -16.28
N LEU A 3 -14.16 22.16 -17.41
CA LEU A 3 -13.31 20.97 -17.48
C LEU A 3 -11.86 21.24 -17.03
N GLU A 4 -11.48 22.52 -16.94
CA GLU A 4 -10.12 23.00 -16.60
C GLU A 4 -9.96 23.33 -15.12
N SER A 5 -10.97 23.07 -14.30
CA SER A 5 -10.84 23.28 -12.86
C SER A 5 -9.83 22.30 -12.25
N ASN A 6 -9.00 22.77 -11.31
CA ASN A 6 -8.07 21.95 -10.52
C ASN A 6 -8.80 20.95 -9.58
N HIS A 7 -10.10 20.74 -9.75
CA HIS A 7 -10.93 19.88 -8.92
C HIS A 7 -10.91 18.41 -9.38
N SER A 8 -10.17 18.07 -10.44
CA SER A 8 -10.01 16.69 -10.90
C SER A 8 -8.62 16.45 -11.47
N VAL A 9 -8.15 15.21 -11.37
CA VAL A 9 -6.88 14.77 -11.95
C VAL A 9 -6.83 15.02 -13.46
N MET A 10 -7.92 14.72 -14.17
CA MET A 10 -8.04 14.98 -15.61
C MET A 10 -7.93 16.47 -15.93
N GLY A 11 -8.57 17.34 -15.15
CA GLY A 11 -8.47 18.80 -15.31
C GLY A 11 -7.05 19.32 -15.10
N VAL A 12 -6.32 18.75 -14.13
CA VAL A 12 -4.90 19.07 -13.91
C VAL A 12 -4.04 18.67 -15.12
N PHE A 13 -4.26 17.49 -15.70
CA PHE A 13 -3.52 17.05 -16.89
C PHE A 13 -3.86 17.87 -18.14
N ILE A 14 -5.12 18.25 -18.34
CA ILE A 14 -5.54 19.14 -19.44
C ILE A 14 -4.86 20.51 -19.30
N LYS A 15 -4.76 21.03 -18.07
CA LYS A 15 -4.05 22.29 -17.81
C LYS A 15 -2.55 22.15 -18.13
N ALA A 16 -1.91 21.07 -17.68
CA ALA A 16 -0.50 20.80 -17.96
C ALA A 16 -0.21 20.64 -19.46
N GLN A 17 -1.11 20.00 -20.21
CA GLN A 17 -0.99 19.86 -21.67
C GLN A 17 -0.93 21.22 -22.39
N ARG A 18 -1.61 22.24 -21.86
CA ARG A 18 -1.68 23.59 -22.45
C ARG A 18 -0.64 24.55 -21.90
N ASP A 19 0.11 24.16 -20.87
CA ASP A 19 1.16 24.99 -20.30
C ASP A 19 2.38 25.00 -21.24
N PRO A 20 2.78 26.17 -21.78
CA PRO A 20 3.94 26.29 -22.65
C PRO A 20 5.27 25.88 -21.99
N LEU A 21 5.31 25.81 -20.65
CA LEU A 21 6.49 25.40 -19.88
C LEU A 21 6.60 23.88 -19.71
N THR A 22 5.59 23.10 -20.11
CA THR A 22 5.65 21.63 -20.00
C THR A 22 6.69 21.08 -20.97
N PRO A 23 7.76 20.41 -20.49
CA PRO A 23 8.89 19.99 -21.34
C PRO A 23 8.54 18.94 -22.40
N HIS A 24 7.44 18.22 -22.20
CA HIS A 24 7.00 17.12 -23.05
C HIS A 24 5.54 17.29 -23.43
N GLN A 25 5.21 17.02 -24.70
CA GLN A 25 3.84 17.08 -25.17
C GLN A 25 3.01 15.96 -24.54
N ILE A 26 2.02 16.33 -23.73
CA ILE A 26 1.05 15.38 -23.16
C ILE A 26 -0.05 15.16 -24.20
N SER A 27 -0.17 13.94 -24.74
CA SER A 27 -1.24 13.64 -25.69
C SER A 27 -2.56 13.35 -24.98
N ASP A 28 -3.69 13.50 -25.68
CA ASP A 28 -5.01 13.15 -25.14
C ASP A 28 -5.08 11.67 -24.71
N SER A 29 -4.40 10.77 -25.44
CA SER A 29 -4.29 9.35 -25.06
C SER A 29 -3.57 9.19 -23.72
N ASN A 30 -2.48 9.93 -23.47
CA ASN A 30 -1.82 9.87 -22.17
C ASN A 30 -2.73 10.34 -21.03
N ILE A 31 -3.52 11.40 -21.24
CA ILE A 31 -4.47 11.90 -20.23
C ILE A 31 -5.53 10.83 -19.93
N ILE A 32 -6.10 10.23 -20.97
CA ILE A 32 -7.13 9.19 -20.84
C ILE A 32 -6.57 7.96 -20.13
N GLU A 33 -5.40 7.47 -20.55
CA GLU A 33 -4.76 6.28 -20.01
C GLU A 33 -4.36 6.46 -18.54
N VAL A 34 -3.68 7.57 -18.20
CA VAL A 34 -3.28 7.84 -16.82
C VAL A 34 -4.49 8.03 -15.91
N SER A 35 -5.52 8.73 -16.37
CA SER A 35 -6.77 8.90 -15.61
C SER A 35 -7.47 7.56 -15.38
N GLY A 36 -7.56 6.72 -16.42
CA GLY A 36 -8.12 5.37 -16.32
C GLY A 36 -7.33 4.48 -15.35
N ASN A 37 -6.00 4.52 -15.43
CA ASN A 37 -5.11 3.76 -14.55
C ASN A 37 -5.30 4.15 -13.08
N LEU A 38 -5.38 5.45 -12.77
CA LEU A 38 -5.59 5.93 -11.39
C LEU A 38 -6.93 5.47 -10.81
N ILE A 39 -8.01 5.54 -11.61
CA ILE A 39 -9.34 5.06 -11.19
C ILE A 39 -9.31 3.54 -10.97
N GLY A 40 -8.77 2.78 -11.93
CA GLY A 40 -8.71 1.33 -11.84
C GLY A 40 -7.88 0.84 -10.66
N ALA A 41 -6.68 1.43 -10.47
CA ALA A 41 -5.80 1.10 -9.36
C ALA A 41 -6.43 1.44 -8.01
N GLY A 42 -6.99 2.66 -7.87
CA GLY A 42 -7.60 3.12 -6.63
C GLY A 42 -8.86 2.34 -6.23
N LEU A 43 -9.63 1.84 -7.20
CA LEU A 43 -10.84 1.07 -6.93
C LEU A 43 -10.53 -0.36 -6.47
N THR A 44 -9.80 -1.11 -7.30
CA THR A 44 -9.65 -2.56 -7.11
C THR A 44 -8.80 -2.89 -5.88
N THR A 45 -7.64 -2.23 -5.74
CA THR A 45 -6.67 -2.52 -4.66
C THR A 45 -7.20 -2.11 -3.28
N THR A 46 -7.79 -0.92 -3.19
CA THR A 46 -8.40 -0.41 -1.94
C THR A 46 -9.59 -1.27 -1.52
N LYS A 47 -10.49 -1.60 -2.46
CA LYS A 47 -11.63 -2.49 -2.17
C LYS A 47 -11.16 -3.85 -1.66
N GLY A 48 -10.16 -4.45 -2.31
CA GLY A 48 -9.59 -5.73 -1.92
C GLY A 48 -9.02 -5.70 -0.51
N THR A 49 -8.24 -4.66 -0.20
CA THR A 49 -7.64 -4.46 1.14
C THR A 49 -8.70 -4.28 2.22
N ILE A 50 -9.70 -3.42 2.00
CA ILE A 50 -10.79 -3.18 2.97
C ILE A 50 -11.62 -4.45 3.19
N SER A 51 -11.94 -5.16 2.11
CA SER A 51 -12.69 -6.42 2.19
C SER A 51 -11.90 -7.48 2.97
N GLY A 52 -10.59 -7.55 2.73
CA GLY A 52 -9.65 -8.39 3.47
C GLY A 52 -9.56 -8.03 4.95
N PHE A 53 -9.50 -6.74 5.28
CA PHE A 53 -9.52 -6.25 6.66
C PHE A 53 -10.75 -6.75 7.42
N PHE A 54 -11.96 -6.54 6.87
CA PHE A 54 -13.18 -7.03 7.51
C PHE A 54 -13.25 -8.56 7.59
N LEU A 55 -12.79 -9.27 6.56
CA LEU A 55 -12.68 -10.73 6.60
C LEU A 55 -11.82 -11.19 7.78
N LEU A 56 -10.66 -10.57 7.97
CA LEU A 56 -9.76 -10.90 9.07
C LEU A 56 -10.37 -10.55 10.43
N LEU A 57 -11.01 -9.39 10.58
CA LEU A 57 -11.69 -9.06 11.84
C LEU A 57 -12.79 -10.05 12.21
N MET A 58 -13.59 -10.51 11.24
CA MET A 58 -14.61 -11.53 11.49
C MET A 58 -14.03 -12.88 11.97
N ASN A 59 -12.78 -13.18 11.60
CA ASN A 59 -12.07 -14.38 12.04
C ASN A 59 -11.23 -14.15 13.31
N HIS A 60 -11.01 -12.90 13.72
CA HIS A 60 -10.23 -12.51 14.89
C HIS A 60 -10.98 -11.49 15.77
N PRO A 61 -12.05 -11.92 16.47
CA PRO A 61 -12.86 -11.03 17.31
C PRO A 61 -12.06 -10.33 18.42
N ASP A 62 -11.00 -10.97 18.91
CA ASP A 62 -10.08 -10.42 19.91
C ASP A 62 -9.34 -9.18 19.39
N ILE A 63 -8.88 -9.22 18.13
CA ILE A 63 -8.26 -8.08 17.46
C ILE A 63 -9.30 -6.98 17.21
N GLN A 64 -10.51 -7.36 16.82
CA GLN A 64 -11.61 -6.40 16.62
C GLN A 64 -11.93 -5.64 17.91
N VAL A 65 -11.98 -6.31 19.07
CA VAL A 65 -12.22 -5.66 20.36
C VAL A 65 -11.12 -4.65 20.68
N LYS A 66 -9.84 -5.02 20.53
CA LYS A 66 -8.71 -4.10 20.76
C LYS A 66 -8.77 -2.86 19.87
N LEU A 67 -9.15 -3.00 18.60
CA LEU A 67 -9.34 -1.86 17.69
C LEU A 67 -10.48 -0.95 18.17
N GLN A 68 -11.60 -1.52 18.60
CA GLN A 68 -12.73 -0.73 19.12
C GLN A 68 -12.33 0.01 20.39
N GLU A 69 -11.58 -0.63 21.30
CA GLU A 69 -11.05 0.01 22.51
C GLU A 69 -10.11 1.18 22.19
N GLU A 70 -9.22 1.02 21.20
CA GLU A 70 -8.34 2.11 20.75
C GLU A 70 -9.15 3.28 20.17
N VAL A 71 -10.12 2.99 19.30
CA VAL A 71 -10.99 4.02 18.71
C VAL A 71 -11.80 4.74 19.79
N ASP A 72 -12.41 4.00 20.72
CA ASP A 72 -13.17 4.57 21.84
C ASP A 72 -12.29 5.46 22.74
N LYS A 73 -11.01 5.09 22.93
CA LYS A 73 -10.06 5.86 23.74
C LYS A 73 -9.60 7.15 23.04
N VAL A 74 -9.30 7.10 21.76
CA VAL A 74 -8.71 8.22 21.00
C VAL A 74 -9.79 9.19 20.49
N VAL A 75 -10.88 8.64 19.95
CA VAL A 75 -11.96 9.42 19.32
C VAL A 75 -13.05 9.78 20.32
N GLY A 76 -13.38 8.85 21.22
CA GLY A 76 -14.55 8.96 22.09
C GLY A 76 -15.86 8.74 21.33
N LYS A 77 -16.97 9.10 21.98
CA LYS A 77 -18.34 8.86 21.47
C LYS A 77 -19.01 10.11 20.88
N ASP A 78 -18.38 11.27 21.04
CA ASP A 78 -19.00 12.57 20.74
C ASP A 78 -18.66 13.09 19.33
N ARG A 79 -17.77 12.41 18.60
CA ARG A 79 -17.34 12.80 17.24
C ARG A 79 -17.01 11.57 16.38
N ASN A 80 -16.90 11.81 15.07
CA ASN A 80 -16.37 10.82 14.14
C ASN A 80 -14.83 10.86 14.11
N PRO A 81 -14.17 9.76 13.70
CA PRO A 81 -12.73 9.73 13.45
C PRO A 81 -12.30 10.70 12.34
N SER A 82 -11.11 11.27 12.47
CA SER A 82 -10.41 12.10 11.47
C SER A 82 -9.04 11.49 11.13
N VAL A 83 -8.43 11.94 10.03
CA VAL A 83 -7.05 11.57 9.67
C VAL A 83 -6.05 12.05 10.74
N ASP A 84 -6.37 13.13 11.44
CA ASP A 84 -5.52 13.69 12.49
C ASP A 84 -5.37 12.75 13.70
N ASP A 85 -6.30 11.82 13.89
CA ASP A 85 -6.26 10.83 14.99
C ASP A 85 -5.24 9.71 14.72
N LYS A 86 -4.75 9.60 13.49
CA LYS A 86 -3.94 8.46 13.02
C LYS A 86 -2.74 8.20 13.93
N ASP A 87 -2.01 9.24 14.31
CA ASP A 87 -0.76 9.11 15.05
C ASP A 87 -0.98 8.59 16.49
N ASP A 88 -2.19 8.75 17.02
CA ASP A 88 -2.62 8.23 18.32
C ASP A 88 -3.25 6.82 18.24
N MET A 89 -3.31 6.23 17.05
CA MET A 89 -3.88 4.89 16.79
C MET A 89 -2.85 3.87 16.26
N PRO A 90 -1.80 3.55 17.04
CA PRO A 90 -0.76 2.62 16.62
C PRO A 90 -1.29 1.20 16.35
N TYR A 91 -2.29 0.70 17.10
CA TYR A 91 -2.81 -0.65 16.92
C TYR A 91 -3.62 -0.79 15.62
N LEU A 92 -4.41 0.22 15.24
CA LEU A 92 -5.06 0.30 13.94
C LEU A 92 -4.03 0.32 12.80
N GLN A 93 -2.99 1.16 12.91
CA GLN A 93 -1.93 1.22 11.91
C GLN A 93 -1.19 -0.13 11.79
N ALA A 94 -0.85 -0.76 12.91
CA ALA A 94 -0.22 -2.07 12.95
C ALA A 94 -1.10 -3.14 12.30
N THR A 95 -2.41 -3.11 12.56
CA THR A 95 -3.37 -4.03 11.95
C THR A 95 -3.43 -3.85 10.44
N LEU A 96 -3.47 -2.61 9.93
CA LEU A 96 -3.49 -2.34 8.49
C LEU A 96 -2.23 -2.86 7.78
N ILE A 97 -1.06 -2.69 8.40
CA ILE A 97 0.20 -3.23 7.86
C ILE A 97 0.13 -4.76 7.83
N GLU A 98 -0.37 -5.39 8.91
CA GLU A 98 -0.49 -6.84 8.98
C GLU A 98 -1.51 -7.40 7.98
N VAL A 99 -2.60 -6.68 7.69
CA VAL A 99 -3.56 -7.08 6.63
C VAL A 99 -2.86 -7.14 5.28
N LEU A 100 -2.07 -6.11 4.94
CA LEU A 100 -1.34 -6.05 3.69
C LEU A 100 -0.28 -7.16 3.57
N ARG A 101 0.45 -7.44 4.66
CA ARG A 101 1.43 -8.54 4.72
C ARG A 101 0.74 -9.90 4.59
N TYR A 102 -0.20 -10.18 5.50
CA TYR A 102 -0.85 -11.48 5.61
C TYR A 102 -1.60 -11.88 4.33
N LEU A 103 -2.41 -10.97 3.78
CA LEU A 103 -3.18 -11.29 2.57
C LEU A 103 -2.34 -11.21 1.30
N SER A 104 -1.26 -10.43 1.30
CA SER A 104 -0.40 -10.24 0.13
C SER A 104 -1.22 -9.94 -1.13
N HIS A 105 -2.12 -8.95 -1.08
CA HIS A 105 -3.15 -8.74 -2.11
C HIS A 105 -2.58 -8.63 -3.55
N ALA A 106 -1.38 -8.06 -3.68
CA ALA A 106 -0.56 -8.15 -4.87
C ALA A 106 0.61 -9.14 -4.63
N PRO A 107 0.41 -10.46 -4.80
CA PRO A 107 1.39 -11.46 -4.38
C PRO A 107 2.64 -11.49 -5.26
N ILE A 108 2.51 -11.03 -6.50
CA ILE A 108 3.59 -10.88 -7.46
C ILE A 108 3.61 -9.41 -7.92
N ALA A 109 4.77 -8.76 -7.82
CA ALA A 109 4.92 -7.38 -8.26
C ALA A 109 4.78 -7.23 -9.78
N VAL A 110 4.58 -6.00 -10.25
CA VAL A 110 4.67 -5.69 -11.70
C VAL A 110 6.06 -6.12 -12.19
N PRO A 111 6.18 -6.84 -13.31
CA PRO A 111 7.45 -7.33 -13.79
C PRO A 111 8.39 -6.19 -14.17
N HIS A 112 9.62 -6.24 -13.68
CA HIS A 112 10.69 -5.34 -14.10
C HIS A 112 11.43 -5.95 -15.29
N LYS A 113 12.09 -5.13 -16.11
CA LYS A 113 12.89 -5.59 -17.25
C LYS A 113 14.31 -5.06 -17.14
N THR A 114 15.31 -5.93 -17.27
CA THR A 114 16.72 -5.51 -17.25
C THR A 114 17.04 -4.64 -18.47
N MET A 115 17.56 -3.44 -18.23
CA MET A 115 17.93 -2.50 -19.30
C MET A 115 19.38 -2.70 -19.79
N VAL A 116 20.20 -3.36 -18.97
CA VAL A 116 21.59 -3.74 -19.22
C VAL A 116 21.83 -5.13 -18.63
N ASP A 117 22.91 -5.78 -19.03
CA ASP A 117 23.41 -6.98 -18.37
C ASP A 117 23.74 -6.64 -16.91
N THR A 118 23.28 -7.48 -15.98
CA THR A 118 23.43 -7.25 -14.55
C THR A 118 23.63 -8.56 -13.80
N SER A 119 23.74 -8.49 -12.47
CA SER A 119 23.75 -9.66 -11.61
C SER A 119 22.91 -9.45 -10.36
N ILE A 120 22.15 -10.45 -9.93
CA ILE A 120 21.39 -10.45 -8.68
C ILE A 120 21.81 -11.68 -7.87
N ALA A 121 22.23 -11.49 -6.62
CA ALA A 121 22.68 -12.57 -5.74
C ALA A 121 23.73 -13.52 -6.38
N GLY A 122 24.65 -12.96 -7.18
CA GLY A 122 25.69 -13.72 -7.90
C GLY A 122 25.24 -14.37 -9.22
N TYR A 123 23.95 -14.34 -9.55
CA TYR A 123 23.44 -14.83 -10.83
C TYR A 123 23.56 -13.75 -11.90
N HIS A 124 24.18 -14.06 -13.03
CA HIS A 124 24.21 -13.19 -14.20
C HIS A 124 22.83 -13.17 -14.89
N ILE A 125 22.31 -11.97 -15.15
CA ILE A 125 21.04 -11.72 -15.80
C ILE A 125 21.28 -10.84 -17.03
N PRO A 126 21.10 -11.39 -18.25
CA PRO A 126 21.25 -10.63 -19.48
C PRO A 126 20.27 -9.46 -19.58
N LYS A 127 20.61 -8.47 -20.42
CA LYS A 127 19.70 -7.40 -20.84
C LYS A 127 18.42 -7.98 -21.48
N GLY A 128 17.28 -7.36 -21.16
CA GLY A 128 15.99 -7.66 -21.75
C GLY A 128 15.18 -8.75 -21.05
N ILE A 129 15.69 -9.31 -19.95
CA ILE A 129 15.03 -10.33 -19.14
C ILE A 129 14.01 -9.69 -18.21
N GLN A 130 12.83 -10.30 -18.10
CA GLN A 130 11.83 -9.94 -17.10
C GLN A 130 12.17 -10.56 -15.75
N VAL A 131 12.11 -9.75 -14.69
CA VAL A 131 12.33 -10.14 -13.31
C VAL A 131 11.02 -9.95 -12.56
N TRP A 132 10.59 -11.01 -11.88
CA TRP A 132 9.34 -11.06 -11.13
C TRP A 132 9.64 -11.17 -9.64
N THR A 133 9.12 -10.24 -8.84
CA THR A 133 9.29 -10.26 -7.38
C THR A 133 8.12 -10.99 -6.75
N ASN A 134 8.40 -12.10 -6.06
CA ASN A 134 7.40 -12.88 -5.33
C ASN A 134 7.21 -12.32 -3.91
N ILE A 135 6.38 -11.28 -3.79
CA ILE A 135 6.06 -10.62 -2.53
C ILE A 135 5.39 -11.61 -1.56
N PHE A 136 4.52 -12.50 -2.05
CA PHE A 136 3.87 -13.51 -1.22
C PHE A 136 4.87 -14.42 -0.50
N ALA A 137 5.89 -14.89 -1.22
CA ALA A 137 6.94 -15.72 -0.63
C ALA A 137 7.73 -14.95 0.44
N MET A 138 8.01 -13.66 0.22
CA MET A 138 8.70 -12.82 1.20
C MET A 138 7.84 -12.56 2.44
N HIS A 139 6.56 -12.20 2.26
CA HIS A 139 5.61 -12.02 3.36
C HIS A 139 5.43 -13.27 4.21
N HIS A 140 5.62 -14.45 3.63
CA HIS A 140 5.43 -15.74 4.29
C HIS A 140 6.73 -16.50 4.59
N ASP A 141 7.89 -15.84 4.44
CA ASP A 141 9.19 -16.41 4.80
C ASP A 141 9.34 -16.40 6.33
N PRO A 142 9.43 -17.56 7.01
CA PRO A 142 9.56 -17.62 8.46
C PRO A 142 10.88 -17.04 8.98
N SER A 143 11.90 -16.86 8.13
CA SER A 143 13.15 -16.19 8.50
C SER A 143 13.00 -14.67 8.60
N LEU A 144 12.02 -14.09 7.90
CA LEU A 144 11.68 -12.67 7.95
C LEU A 144 10.52 -12.40 8.90
N PHE A 145 9.52 -13.28 8.90
CA PHE A 145 8.29 -13.16 9.69
C PHE A 145 8.04 -14.46 10.47
N PRO A 146 8.46 -14.55 11.75
CA PRO A 146 8.19 -15.73 12.58
C PRO A 146 6.69 -16.04 12.64
N ASP A 147 6.27 -17.31 12.61
CA ASP A 147 4.84 -17.67 12.52
C ASP A 147 4.08 -16.95 11.39
N PRO A 148 4.55 -16.97 10.13
CA PRO A 148 4.09 -16.04 9.08
C PRO A 148 2.60 -16.16 8.74
N TRP A 149 2.01 -17.32 9.05
CA TRP A 149 0.61 -17.67 8.83
C TRP A 149 -0.30 -17.32 10.02
N GLN A 150 0.22 -16.66 11.05
CA GLN A 150 -0.60 -16.05 12.09
C GLN A 150 -0.79 -14.57 11.79
N PHE A 151 -2.06 -14.14 11.76
CA PHE A 151 -2.43 -12.74 11.68
C PHE A 151 -2.18 -12.08 13.05
N LYS A 152 -1.09 -11.32 13.16
CA LYS A 152 -0.61 -10.77 14.43
C LYS A 152 -0.22 -9.29 14.26
N PRO A 153 -1.14 -8.35 14.49
CA PRO A 153 -0.84 -6.90 14.46
C PRO A 153 0.34 -6.52 15.34
N GLU A 154 0.53 -7.22 16.46
CA GLU A 154 1.62 -6.99 17.43
C GLU A 154 3.02 -7.14 16.82
N ARG A 155 3.18 -7.71 15.62
CA ARG A 155 4.46 -7.69 14.88
C ARG A 155 4.99 -6.29 14.63
N TRP A 156 4.08 -5.33 14.51
CA TRP A 156 4.40 -3.96 14.10
C TRP A 156 4.40 -3.01 15.28
N LEU A 157 4.39 -3.54 16.50
CA LEU A 157 4.42 -2.77 17.75
C LEU A 157 5.69 -3.08 18.54
N ASP A 158 6.24 -2.07 19.19
CA ASP A 158 7.31 -2.21 20.18
C ASP A 158 6.75 -2.54 21.58
N ASP A 159 7.64 -2.70 22.55
CA ASP A 159 7.27 -3.04 23.94
C ASP A 159 6.41 -1.96 24.63
N ASP A 160 6.46 -0.71 24.15
CA ASP A 160 5.64 0.41 24.63
C ASP A 160 4.30 0.52 23.90
N GLY A 161 4.01 -0.39 22.96
CA GLY A 161 2.79 -0.39 22.15
C GLY A 161 2.77 0.68 21.05
N LYS A 162 3.92 1.24 20.69
CA LYS A 162 4.07 2.17 19.57
C LYS A 162 4.46 1.42 18.30
N LEU A 163 4.23 2.03 17.15
CA LEU A 163 4.66 1.43 15.88
C LEU A 163 6.18 1.29 15.83
N VAL A 164 6.63 0.11 15.40
CA VAL A 164 8.05 -0.12 15.09
C VAL A 164 8.55 0.87 14.03
N SER A 165 9.87 0.97 13.93
CA SER A 165 10.53 1.91 13.01
C SER A 165 10.03 1.77 11.58
N LEU A 166 10.18 2.83 10.79
CA LEU A 166 9.83 2.78 9.36
C LEU A 166 10.63 1.70 8.62
N GLU A 167 11.90 1.49 9.00
CA GLU A 167 12.74 0.43 8.45
C GLU A 167 12.15 -0.97 8.68
N GLU A 168 11.69 -1.25 9.91
CA GLU A 168 11.04 -2.51 10.24
C GLU A 168 9.74 -2.69 9.46
N ARG A 169 8.89 -1.65 9.38
CA ARG A 169 7.63 -1.69 8.61
C ARG A 169 7.86 -1.89 7.11
N ASN A 170 8.94 -1.34 6.57
CA ASN A 170 9.30 -1.46 5.16
C ASN A 170 9.69 -2.89 4.76
N LYS A 171 9.98 -3.79 5.71
CA LYS A 171 10.20 -5.22 5.44
C LYS A 171 8.98 -5.90 4.80
N ALA A 172 7.77 -5.36 4.99
CA ALA A 172 6.59 -5.87 4.30
C ALA A 172 6.71 -5.68 2.78
N ILE A 173 7.14 -4.52 2.27
CA ILE A 173 7.25 -4.26 0.81
C ILE A 173 5.87 -4.40 0.10
N SER A 174 4.76 -4.20 0.80
CA SER A 174 3.39 -4.29 0.25
C SER A 174 3.10 -3.34 -0.91
N PHE A 175 3.88 -2.26 -1.05
CA PHE A 175 3.77 -1.27 -2.13
C PHE A 175 5.00 -1.25 -3.06
N GLY A 176 5.83 -2.30 -3.01
CA GLY A 176 7.10 -2.34 -3.73
C GLY A 176 8.18 -1.48 -3.06
N ALA A 177 9.30 -1.33 -3.75
CA ALA A 177 10.45 -0.53 -3.34
C ALA A 177 11.21 -0.02 -4.58
N GLY A 178 12.00 1.05 -4.42
CA GLY A 178 12.80 1.66 -5.49
C GLY A 178 13.62 2.84 -4.99
#